data_AF-A0A3M0X075-F1
#
_entry.id   AF-A0A3M0X075-F1
#
_cell.length_a   1.000
_cell.length_b   1.000
_cell.length_c   1.000
_cell.angle_alpha   90.00
_cell.angle_beta   90.00
_cell.angle_gamma   90.00
#
_symmetry.space_group_name_H-M   'P 1'
#
loop_
_entity.id
_entity.type
_entity.pdbx_description
1 polymer ?
#
loop_
_entity_poly.entity_id
_entity_poly.type
_entity_poly.pdbx_seq_one_letter_code
_entity_poly.pdbx_strand_id
1 'polypeptide(L)'
;MAIPKNNNRNDVNGFIWDEKNAQWVAIAGNSSGSVIVKKEVPDGESVFFEDASFVSADSPVVLDFNTSLGRNAQSVLIINDGTGEFTFAWSSDGVNFSDEIRLKAHEYREYEDASIYSLRITWVADSAYRVEAI
;
A
#
# COMPACT_ATOMS: atom_id res chain seq x y z
N MET A 1 25.63 12.36 -19.11
CA MET A 1 25.59 10.88 -19.21
C MET A 1 24.82 10.53 -20.47
N ALA A 2 25.43 9.80 -21.41
CA ALA A 2 24.84 9.55 -22.73
C ALA A 2 23.89 8.35 -22.68
N ILE A 3 22.66 8.52 -23.18
CA ILE A 3 21.70 7.42 -23.35
C ILE A 3 22.22 6.53 -24.49
N PRO A 4 22.43 5.22 -24.28
CA PRO A 4 22.89 4.32 -25.33
C PRO A 4 21.88 4.26 -26.48
N LYS A 5 22.35 4.42 -27.72
CA LYS A 5 21.53 4.30 -28.93
C LYS A 5 21.34 2.82 -29.26
N ASN A 6 20.09 2.38 -29.39
CA ASN A 6 19.77 1.00 -29.76
C ASN A 6 20.03 0.75 -31.26
N ASN A 7 20.93 -0.19 -31.58
CA ASN A 7 21.22 -0.64 -32.95
C ASN A 7 20.49 -1.94 -33.36
N ASN A 8 19.66 -2.53 -32.48
CA ASN A 8 18.93 -3.77 -32.74
C ASN A 8 17.43 -3.59 -32.46
N ARG A 9 16.67 -3.37 -33.54
CA ARG A 9 15.43 -2.58 -33.53
C ARG A 9 14.14 -3.32 -33.14
N ASN A 10 14.18 -4.57 -32.70
CA ASN A 10 12.96 -5.40 -32.68
C ASN A 10 12.45 -5.87 -31.31
N ASP A 11 13.22 -5.78 -30.22
CA ASP A 11 12.79 -6.43 -28.95
C ASP A 11 12.78 -5.52 -27.71
N VAL A 12 13.22 -4.25 -27.79
CA VAL A 12 13.39 -3.37 -26.62
C VAL A 12 12.40 -2.20 -26.64
N ASN A 13 11.50 -2.18 -25.65
CA ASN A 13 10.46 -1.16 -25.49
C ASN A 13 10.90 0.05 -24.64
N GLY A 14 12.04 -0.04 -23.96
CA GLY A 14 12.57 1.04 -23.14
C GLY A 14 13.85 0.67 -22.40
N PHE A 15 14.44 1.64 -21.71
CA PHE A 15 15.59 1.44 -20.82
C PHE A 15 15.28 2.08 -19.46
N ILE A 16 15.60 1.37 -18.38
CA ILE A 16 15.55 1.90 -17.01
C ILE A 16 16.98 1.98 -16.50
N TRP A 17 17.29 3.05 -15.77
CA TRP A 17 18.56 3.17 -15.06
C TRP A 17 18.50 2.40 -13.74
N ASP A 18 19.43 1.47 -13.56
CA ASP A 18 19.66 0.76 -12.31
C ASP A 18 20.74 1.49 -11.51
N GLU A 19 20.32 2.22 -10.47
CA GLU A 19 21.22 2.99 -9.60
C GLU A 19 22.16 2.10 -8.78
N LYS A 20 21.75 0.87 -8.42
CA LYS A 20 22.55 -0.04 -7.59
C LYS A 20 23.77 -0.54 -8.37
N ASN A 21 23.57 -0.84 -9.65
CA ASN A 21 24.62 -1.38 -10.53
C ASN A 21 25.22 -0.35 -11.49
N ALA A 22 24.76 0.90 -11.42
CA ALA A 22 25.15 1.99 -12.32
C ALA A 22 25.13 1.58 -13.80
N GLN A 23 24.02 0.97 -14.24
CA GLN A 23 23.85 0.48 -15.60
C GLN A 23 22.45 0.75 -16.16
N TRP A 24 22.33 0.80 -17.49
CA TRP A 24 21.03 0.80 -18.17
C TRP A 24 20.55 -0.64 -18.38
N VAL A 25 19.36 -0.95 -17.87
CA VAL A 25 18.69 -2.24 -18.08
C VAL A 25 17.67 -2.09 -19.20
N ALA A 26 17.77 -2.93 -20.23
CA ALA A 26 16.81 -2.96 -21.34
C ALA A 26 15.52 -3.65 -20.92
N ILE A 27 14.37 -3.04 -21.21
CA ILE A 27 13.05 -3.68 -21.08
C ILE A 27 12.77 -4.43 -22.39
N ALA A 28 12.96 -5.74 -22.39
CA ALA A 28 12.57 -6.58 -23.52
C ALA A 28 11.05 -6.80 -23.50
N GLY A 29 10.35 -6.35 -24.54
CA GLY A 29 8.89 -6.40 -24.60
C GLY A 29 8.38 -7.39 -25.62
N ASN A 30 8.08 -8.62 -25.20
CA ASN A 30 7.32 -9.58 -26.00
C ASN A 30 6.01 -9.91 -25.28
N SER A 31 5.09 -8.95 -25.26
CA SER A 31 3.62 -9.15 -25.22
C SER A 31 2.94 -7.80 -24.95
N SER A 32 1.74 -7.65 -25.49
CA SER A 32 0.84 -6.49 -25.36
C SER A 32 0.32 -6.24 -23.93
N GLY A 33 1.07 -6.67 -22.91
CA GLY A 33 0.78 -6.46 -21.50
C GLY A 33 1.38 -5.14 -21.01
N SER A 34 0.63 -4.42 -20.19
CA SER A 34 1.11 -3.22 -19.51
C SER A 34 2.31 -3.59 -18.62
N VAL A 35 3.48 -2.98 -18.85
CA VAL A 35 4.64 -3.14 -17.98
C VAL A 35 4.42 -2.25 -16.77
N ILE A 36 3.97 -2.84 -15.66
CA ILE A 36 3.88 -2.14 -14.38
C ILE A 36 5.26 -2.20 -13.73
N VAL A 37 5.99 -1.09 -13.79
CA VAL A 37 7.19 -0.92 -12.95
C VAL A 37 6.69 -0.67 -11.53
N LYS A 38 6.57 -1.73 -10.73
CA LYS A 38 6.39 -1.59 -9.28
C LYS A 38 7.73 -1.06 -8.75
N LYS A 39 7.78 0.22 -8.38
CA LYS A 39 8.89 0.73 -7.58
C LYS A 39 8.77 0.02 -6.24
N GLU A 40 9.68 -0.90 -5.94
CA GLU A 40 9.80 -1.44 -4.59
C GLU A 40 10.08 -0.27 -3.65
N VAL A 41 9.20 -0.08 -2.67
CA VAL A 41 9.40 0.89 -1.61
C VAL A 41 10.48 0.30 -0.69
N PRO A 42 11.63 0.97 -0.47
CA PRO A 42 12.68 0.47 0.41
C PRO A 42 12.15 0.07 1.80
N ASP A 43 12.81 -0.90 2.44
CA ASP A 43 12.49 -1.27 3.82
C ASP A 43 12.59 -0.05 4.75
N GLY A 44 11.54 0.19 5.54
CA GLY A 44 11.43 1.32 6.47
C GLY A 44 10.75 2.58 5.92
N GLU A 45 10.32 2.61 4.66
CA GLU A 45 9.44 3.67 4.15
C GLU A 45 7.97 3.40 4.53
N SER A 46 7.27 4.44 5.00
CA SER A 46 5.85 4.38 5.37
C SER A 46 4.92 4.78 4.22
N VAL A 47 3.70 4.24 4.22
CA VAL A 47 2.54 4.75 3.48
C VAL A 47 1.48 5.26 4.45
N PHE A 48 0.78 6.32 4.06
CA PHE A 48 -0.27 6.95 4.85
C PHE A 48 -1.62 6.88 4.13
N PHE A 49 -2.67 6.59 4.88
CA PHE A 49 -4.07 6.66 4.45
C PHE A 49 -4.86 7.49 5.46
N GLU A 50 -5.78 8.31 4.98
CA GLU A 50 -6.62 9.11 5.86
C GLU A 50 -7.99 9.39 5.26
N ASP A 51 -8.98 9.53 6.14
CA ASP A 51 -10.28 10.08 5.83
C ASP A 51 -10.74 10.94 7.02
N ALA A 52 -10.90 12.24 6.77
CA ALA A 52 -11.30 13.21 7.79
C ALA A 52 -12.82 13.23 8.06
N SER A 53 -13.61 12.51 7.26
CA SER A 53 -15.07 12.53 7.28
C SER A 53 -15.65 11.16 6.92
N PHE A 54 -15.15 10.10 7.56
CA PHE A 54 -15.57 8.72 7.27
C PHE A 54 -17.03 8.51 7.67
N VAL A 55 -17.90 8.39 6.67
CA VAL A 55 -19.35 8.17 6.83
C VAL A 55 -19.77 6.80 6.32
N SER A 56 -21.01 6.41 6.61
CA SER A 56 -21.54 5.09 6.21
C SER A 56 -21.43 4.77 4.72
N ALA A 57 -21.45 5.79 3.85
CA ALA A 57 -21.35 5.62 2.40
C ALA A 57 -19.95 5.21 1.91
N ASP A 58 -18.91 5.48 2.70
CA ASP A 58 -17.52 5.14 2.39
C ASP A 58 -17.14 3.72 2.87
N SER A 59 -18.07 3.07 3.58
CA SER A 59 -17.83 1.81 4.27
C SER A 59 -18.38 0.58 3.52
N PRO A 60 -17.67 -0.57 3.56
CA PRO A 60 -16.34 -0.74 4.12
C PRO A 60 -15.25 -0.18 3.18
N VAL A 61 -14.17 0.33 3.75
CA VAL A 61 -12.96 0.70 3.01
C VAL A 61 -11.88 -0.35 3.24
N VAL A 62 -11.15 -0.72 2.18
CA VAL A 62 -10.01 -1.63 2.25
C VAL A 62 -8.75 -0.87 1.84
N LEU A 63 -7.80 -0.78 2.76
CA LEU A 63 -6.49 -0.20 2.56
C LEU A 63 -5.52 -1.32 2.17
N ASP A 64 -5.02 -1.29 0.94
CA ASP A 64 -4.12 -2.31 0.40
C ASP A 64 -2.65 -1.88 0.58
N PHE A 65 -2.05 -2.37 1.65
CA PHE A 65 -0.65 -2.09 1.98
C PHE A 65 0.29 -2.80 1.01
N ASN A 66 -0.03 -4.04 0.62
CA ASN A 66 0.81 -4.81 -0.30
C ASN A 66 0.96 -4.13 -1.66
N THR A 67 -0.15 -3.62 -2.20
CA THR A 67 -0.11 -2.86 -3.45
C THR A 67 0.67 -1.55 -3.29
N SER A 68 0.55 -0.89 -2.15
CA SER A 68 1.17 0.44 -1.93
C SER A 68 2.67 0.36 -1.61
N LEU A 69 3.09 -0.62 -0.80
CA LEU A 69 4.47 -0.84 -0.37
C LEU A 69 5.23 -1.82 -1.29
N GLY A 70 4.50 -2.62 -2.08
CA GLY A 70 5.06 -3.74 -2.85
C GLY A 70 5.30 -5.01 -2.01
N ARG A 71 4.92 -4.99 -0.73
CA ARG A 71 5.10 -6.06 0.26
C ARG A 71 4.09 -5.88 1.40
N ASN A 72 3.92 -6.91 2.25
CA ASN A 72 3.11 -6.75 3.47
C ASN A 72 3.73 -5.70 4.39
N ALA A 73 2.87 -4.97 5.12
CA ALA A 73 3.29 -4.10 6.20
C ALA A 73 3.79 -4.91 7.39
N GLN A 74 4.91 -4.46 7.95
CA GLN A 74 5.57 -5.00 9.13
C GLN A 74 5.16 -4.25 10.40
N SER A 75 4.77 -2.97 10.27
CA SER A 75 4.15 -2.20 11.35
C SER A 75 2.94 -1.43 10.83
N VAL A 76 1.89 -1.31 11.65
CA VAL A 76 0.69 -0.53 11.32
C VAL A 76 0.19 0.23 12.56
N LEU A 77 0.05 1.54 12.43
CA LEU A 77 -0.59 2.42 13.39
C LEU A 77 -1.96 2.87 12.84
N ILE A 78 -3.02 2.64 13.61
CA ILE A 78 -4.40 3.00 13.27
C ILE A 78 -4.89 3.99 14.32
N ILE A 79 -5.35 5.17 13.89
CA ILE A 79 -5.81 6.26 14.75
C ILE A 79 -7.24 6.60 14.36
N ASN A 80 -8.13 6.74 15.35
CA ASN A 80 -9.44 7.35 15.18
C ASN A 80 -9.39 8.78 15.71
N ASP A 81 -9.28 9.78 14.84
CA ASP A 81 -9.33 11.20 15.23
C ASP A 81 -10.76 11.73 15.34
N GLY A 82 -11.75 10.96 14.87
CA GLY A 82 -13.15 11.33 14.85
C GLY A 82 -13.86 11.15 16.19
N THR A 83 -15.08 11.71 16.26
CA THR A 83 -15.96 11.62 17.44
C THR A 83 -16.79 10.34 17.49
N GLY A 84 -16.96 9.66 16.36
CA GLY A 84 -17.62 8.36 16.28
C GLY A 84 -16.66 7.19 16.44
N GLU A 85 -17.20 5.98 16.29
CA GLU A 85 -16.45 4.73 16.38
C GLU A 85 -16.41 4.05 15.01
N PHE A 86 -15.43 3.17 14.81
CA PHE A 86 -15.40 2.23 13.70
C PHE A 86 -14.87 0.87 14.16
N THR A 87 -15.07 -0.16 13.34
CA THR A 87 -14.36 -1.42 13.49
C THR A 87 -13.30 -1.57 12.42
N PHE A 88 -12.27 -2.37 12.70
CA PHE A 88 -11.28 -2.76 11.71
C PHE A 88 -10.96 -4.25 11.82
N ALA A 89 -10.51 -4.83 10.71
CA ALA A 89 -9.97 -6.18 10.64
C ALA A 89 -8.79 -6.17 9.66
N TRP A 90 -7.77 -6.98 9.91
CA TRP A 90 -6.63 -7.10 8.98
C TRP A 90 -6.61 -8.45 8.29
N SER A 91 -5.92 -8.51 7.17
CA SER A 91 -5.66 -9.73 6.43
C SER A 91 -4.17 -9.87 6.17
N SER A 92 -3.63 -11.09 6.30
CA SER A 92 -2.24 -11.41 5.95
C SER A 92 -2.07 -11.84 4.48
N ASP A 93 -3.17 -12.17 3.80
CA ASP A 93 -3.19 -12.73 2.43
C ASP A 93 -4.04 -11.90 1.43
N GLY A 94 -4.70 -10.84 1.91
CA GLY A 94 -5.59 -9.98 1.12
C GLY A 94 -6.98 -10.55 0.89
N VAL A 95 -7.30 -11.73 1.43
CA VAL A 95 -8.55 -12.45 1.18
C VAL A 95 -9.29 -12.74 2.48
N ASN A 96 -8.61 -13.34 3.44
CA ASN A 96 -9.17 -13.72 4.72
C ASN A 96 -8.89 -12.65 5.76
N PHE A 97 -9.94 -12.08 6.33
CA PHE A 97 -9.86 -11.05 7.37
C PHE A 97 -10.02 -11.66 8.75
N SER A 98 -9.30 -11.09 9.73
CA SER A 98 -9.45 -11.38 11.15
C SER A 98 -10.85 -11.05 11.66
N ASP A 99 -11.09 -11.34 12.93
CA ASP A 99 -12.22 -10.79 13.66
C ASP A 99 -12.16 -9.26 13.70
N GLU A 100 -13.33 -8.63 13.76
CA GLU A 100 -13.45 -7.19 13.86
C GLU A 100 -13.11 -6.69 15.27
N ILE A 101 -12.24 -5.67 15.32
CA ILE A 101 -11.86 -4.97 16.53
C ILE A 101 -12.44 -3.57 16.47
N ARG A 102 -13.10 -3.15 17.54
CA ARG A 102 -13.65 -1.81 17.67
C ARG A 102 -12.58 -0.82 18.13
N LEU A 103 -12.52 0.32 17.46
CA LEU A 103 -11.73 1.48 17.85
C LEU A 103 -12.67 2.63 18.21
N LYS A 104 -12.63 3.07 19.47
CA LYS A 104 -13.49 4.17 19.94
C LYS A 104 -12.95 5.52 19.49
N ALA A 105 -13.77 6.55 19.68
CA ALA A 105 -13.37 7.93 19.45
C ALA A 105 -12.06 8.27 20.18
N HIS A 106 -11.12 8.88 19.46
CA HIS A 106 -9.82 9.32 19.98
C HIS A 106 -8.92 8.19 20.52
N GLU A 107 -9.17 6.94 20.12
CA GLU A 107 -8.28 5.81 20.41
C GLU A 107 -7.33 5.52 19.24
N TYR A 108 -6.22 4.85 19.55
CA TYR A 108 -5.32 4.28 18.56
C TYR A 108 -4.97 2.82 18.89
N ARG A 109 -4.49 2.10 17.88
CA ARG A 109 -3.94 0.75 17.97
C ARG A 109 -2.69 0.66 17.10
N GLU A 110 -1.71 -0.07 17.59
CA GLU A 110 -0.43 -0.28 16.93
C GLU A 110 -0.13 -1.78 16.91
N TYR A 111 0.41 -2.24 15.80
CA TYR A 111 0.88 -3.60 15.59
C TYR A 111 2.30 -3.55 15.08
N GLU A 112 3.23 -4.07 15.86
CA GLU A 112 4.64 -4.24 15.49
C GLU A 112 4.92 -5.72 15.16
N ASP A 113 6.00 -5.98 14.42
CA ASP A 113 6.43 -7.33 14.01
C ASP A 113 5.32 -8.15 13.34
N ALA A 114 4.46 -7.47 12.57
CA ALA A 114 3.31 -8.06 11.91
C ALA A 114 3.59 -8.44 10.45
N SER A 115 2.63 -9.11 9.81
CA SER A 115 2.62 -9.30 8.35
C SER A 115 1.20 -9.04 7.86
N ILE A 116 0.92 -7.78 7.52
CA ILE A 116 -0.41 -7.31 7.15
C ILE A 116 -0.42 -6.95 5.67
N TYR A 117 -1.23 -7.67 4.90
CA TYR A 117 -1.47 -7.40 3.49
C TYR A 117 -2.41 -6.21 3.32
N SER A 118 -3.53 -6.21 4.04
CA SER A 118 -4.54 -5.15 3.96
C SER A 118 -5.28 -4.96 5.28
N LEU A 119 -5.87 -3.77 5.43
CA LEU A 119 -6.74 -3.40 6.54
C LEU A 119 -8.13 -3.05 6.00
N ARG A 120 -9.18 -3.64 6.56
CA ARG A 120 -10.57 -3.25 6.29
C ARG A 120 -11.07 -2.42 7.46
N ILE A 121 -11.60 -1.24 7.19
CA ILE A 121 -12.26 -0.38 8.16
C ILE A 121 -13.75 -0.35 7.83
N THR A 122 -14.59 -0.60 8.82
CA THR A 122 -16.05 -0.65 8.70
C THR A 122 -16.66 0.42 9.61
N TRP A 123 -17.53 1.25 9.04
CA TRP A 123 -18.23 2.32 9.76
C TRP A 123 -19.15 1.76 10.84
N VAL A 124 -19.14 2.41 12.01
CA VAL A 124 -20.14 2.21 13.07
C VAL A 124 -20.87 3.52 13.37
N ALA A 125 -20.12 4.63 13.40
CA ALA A 125 -20.64 6.00 13.47
C ALA A 125 -19.68 6.96 12.74
N ASP A 126 -20.18 8.14 12.37
CA ASP A 126 -19.40 9.15 11.64
C ASP A 126 -18.12 9.51 12.41
N SER A 127 -16.98 9.32 11.75
CA SER A 127 -15.66 9.39 12.39
C SER A 127 -14.61 9.94 11.42
N ALA A 128 -13.34 9.77 11.78
CA ALA A 128 -12.18 10.09 10.96
C ALA A 128 -11.06 9.12 11.32
N TYR A 129 -10.29 8.69 10.33
CA TYR A 129 -9.15 7.79 10.58
C TYR A 129 -7.87 8.30 9.92
N ARG A 130 -6.74 7.94 10.54
CA ARG A 130 -5.41 7.95 9.93
C ARG A 130 -4.76 6.60 10.14
N VAL A 131 -4.12 6.09 9.10
CA VAL A 131 -3.38 4.82 9.12
C VAL A 131 -2.00 5.06 8.54
N GLU A 132 -0.97 4.73 9.33
CA GLU A 132 0.40 4.63 8.87
C GLU A 132 0.78 3.14 8.80
N ALA A 133 1.37 2.72 7.69
CA ALA A 133 1.86 1.36 7.52
C ALA A 133 3.30 1.39 7.00
N ILE A 134 4.17 0.59 7.61
CA ILE A 134 5.60 0.46 7.27
C ILE A 134 5.86 -0.91 6.72
#